data_AF-A0A1B5KWE8-F1
#
_entry.id   AF-A0A1B5KWE8-F1
#
_cell.length_a   1.000
_cell.length_b   1.000
_cell.length_c   1.000
_cell.angle_alpha   90.00
_cell.angle_beta   90.00
_cell.angle_gamma   90.00
#
_symmetry.space_group_name_H-M   'P 1'
#
loop_
_entity.id
_entity.type
_entity.pdbx_description
1 polymer ?
#
loop_
_entity_poly.entity_id
_entity_poly.type
_entity_poly.pdbx_seq_one_letter_code
_entity_poly.pdbx_strand_id
1 'polypeptide(L)'
;MPNSPAKTRPVPDGYRPKITRTLGQRPACLVNASVTYCGNNQMYAFGGFDQYTDEVYNHVLRLDLASHQWSLVDNYGDIPGVRMGM
;
A
#
# COMPACT_ATOMS: atom_id res chain seq x y z
N MET A 1 -14.42 -28.63 -5.64
CA MET A 1 -14.02 -28.50 -4.22
C MET A 1 -14.97 -27.52 -3.55
N PRO A 2 -15.63 -27.86 -2.43
CA PRO A 2 -16.51 -26.91 -1.76
C PRO A 2 -15.66 -25.92 -0.95
N ASN A 3 -15.83 -24.64 -1.25
CA ASN A 3 -15.12 -23.55 -0.59
C ASN A 3 -15.55 -23.53 0.89
N SER A 4 -14.59 -23.58 1.82
CA SER A 4 -14.89 -23.46 3.24
C SER A 4 -15.54 -22.09 3.53
N PRO A 5 -16.56 -22.02 4.40
CA PRO A 5 -17.20 -20.75 4.71
C PRO A 5 -16.17 -19.83 5.36
N ALA A 6 -15.98 -18.65 4.77
CA ALA A 6 -15.16 -17.60 5.35
C ALA A 6 -15.70 -17.29 6.75
N LYS A 7 -14.89 -17.53 7.78
CA LYS A 7 -15.21 -17.15 9.17
C LYS A 7 -15.44 -15.64 9.18
N THR A 8 -16.69 -15.23 9.29
CA THR A 8 -17.10 -13.84 9.51
C THR A 8 -16.56 -13.38 10.86
N ARG A 9 -15.41 -12.70 10.82
CA ARG A 9 -14.87 -11.99 11.99
C ARG A 9 -15.92 -10.95 12.41
N PRO A 10 -16.36 -10.91 13.68
CA PRO A 10 -17.30 -9.90 14.12
C PRO A 10 -16.67 -8.52 13.90
N VAL A 11 -17.27 -7.74 13.00
CA VAL A 11 -16.90 -6.35 12.78
C VAL A 11 -17.31 -5.62 14.06
N PRO A 12 -16.40 -4.88 14.73
CA PRO A 12 -16.77 -4.10 15.91
C PRO A 12 -17.94 -3.19 15.55
N ASP A 13 -19.01 -3.24 16.36
CA ASP A 13 -20.21 -2.43 16.13
C ASP A 13 -19.82 -0.97 15.89
N GLY A 14 -20.13 -0.47 14.70
CA GLY A 14 -19.89 0.93 14.31
C GLY A 14 -18.70 1.21 13.40
N TYR A 15 -17.80 0.24 13.10
CA TYR A 15 -16.77 0.49 12.08
C TYR A 15 -17.40 0.57 10.69
N ARG A 16 -17.33 1.76 10.09
CA ARG A 16 -17.71 1.99 8.68
C ARG A 16 -16.46 2.38 7.92
N PRO A 17 -16.03 1.57 6.94
CA PRO A 17 -14.95 1.95 6.04
C PRO A 17 -15.24 3.31 5.43
N LYS A 18 -14.29 4.24 5.54
CA LYS A 18 -14.39 5.55 4.90
C LYS A 18 -13.54 5.54 3.64
N ILE A 19 -14.18 5.84 2.51
CA ILE A 19 -13.46 6.09 1.26
C ILE A 19 -12.98 7.54 1.31
N THR A 20 -11.67 7.73 1.20
CA THR A 20 -11.07 9.06 1.14
C THR A 20 -10.28 9.20 -0.15
N ARG A 21 -10.52 10.28 -0.89
CA ARG A 21 -9.72 10.62 -2.07
C ARG A 21 -8.33 11.08 -1.63
N THR A 22 -7.29 10.49 -2.22
CA THR A 22 -5.92 10.92 -2.03
C THR A 22 -5.44 11.78 -3.21
N LEU A 23 -4.42 12.61 -2.98
CA LEU A 23 -3.81 13.49 -3.97
C LEU A 23 -2.29 13.25 -4.03
N GLY A 24 -1.58 13.99 -4.89
CA GLY A 24 -0.13 13.90 -5.02
C GLY A 24 0.31 12.84 -6.04
N GLN A 25 1.47 12.21 -5.78
CA GLN A 25 2.02 11.16 -6.64
C GLN A 25 1.11 9.93 -6.64
N ARG A 26 0.46 9.62 -7.76
CA ARG A 26 -0.45 8.47 -7.82
C ARG A 26 0.37 7.19 -7.87
N PRO A 27 0.18 6.25 -6.92
CA PRO A 27 0.74 4.92 -7.03
C PRO A 27 0.25 4.25 -8.31
N ALA A 28 1.09 3.40 -8.91
CA ALA A 28 0.63 2.43 -9.89
C ALA A 28 -0.41 1.48 -9.25
N CYS A 29 -1.02 0.64 -10.06
CA CYS A 29 -1.90 -0.40 -9.57
C CYS A 29 -1.09 -1.58 -9.01
N LEU A 30 -0.51 -1.36 -7.82
CA LEU A 30 0.44 -2.27 -7.21
C LEU A 30 -0.20 -3.56 -6.71
N VAL A 31 0.39 -4.69 -7.09
CA VAL A 31 0.10 -6.04 -6.59
C VAL A 31 1.31 -6.53 -5.79
N ASN A 32 1.07 -7.26 -4.71
CA ASN A 32 2.09 -7.79 -3.80
C ASN A 32 3.07 -6.74 -3.24
N ALA A 33 2.66 -5.47 -3.15
CA ALA A 33 3.40 -4.45 -2.41
C ALA A 33 3.27 -4.67 -0.90
N SER A 34 4.29 -4.29 -0.13
CA SER A 34 4.22 -4.26 1.33
C SER A 34 3.78 -2.88 1.79
N VAL A 35 2.81 -2.81 2.71
CA VAL A 35 2.31 -1.55 3.28
C VAL A 35 2.39 -1.61 4.79
N THR A 36 2.90 -0.55 5.42
CA THR A 36 2.98 -0.44 6.88
C THR A 36 2.61 0.95 7.37
N TYR A 37 2.09 1.02 8.60
CA TYR A 37 1.89 2.27 9.33
C TYR A 37 3.10 2.51 10.23
N CYS A 38 3.79 3.64 10.04
CA CYS A 38 5.02 3.96 10.76
C CYS A 38 4.81 4.98 11.90
N GLY A 39 3.57 5.26 12.30
CA GLY A 39 3.27 6.34 13.25
C GLY A 39 3.14 7.71 12.58
N ASN A 40 2.86 8.74 13.38
CA ASN A 40 2.77 10.14 12.94
C ASN A 40 1.87 10.36 11.71
N ASN A 41 0.75 9.65 11.62
CA ASN A 41 -0.16 9.72 10.49
C ASN A 41 0.51 9.37 9.14
N GLN A 42 1.54 8.52 9.14
CA GLN A 42 2.24 8.14 7.92
C GLN A 42 2.12 6.64 7.64
N MET A 43 1.69 6.33 6.42
CA MET A 43 1.78 4.98 5.85
C MET A 43 2.83 4.95 4.76
N TYR A 44 3.55 3.84 4.66
CA TYR A 44 4.56 3.61 3.64
C TYR A 44 4.22 2.37 2.84
N ALA A 45 4.34 2.46 1.53
CA ALA A 45 4.26 1.35 0.60
C ALA A 45 5.61 1.15 -0.07
N PHE A 46 6.05 -0.10 -0.19
CA PHE A 46 7.31 -0.46 -0.84
C PHE A 46 7.13 -1.65 -1.78
N GLY A 47 7.75 -1.54 -2.96
CA GLY A 47 7.84 -2.60 -3.96
C GLY A 47 6.50 -2.97 -4.59
N GLY A 48 6.37 -4.24 -4.97
CA GLY A 48 5.23 -4.75 -5.75
C GLY A 48 5.46 -4.58 -7.26
N PHE A 49 4.45 -4.93 -8.04
CA PHE A 49 4.45 -4.77 -9.49
C PHE A 49 3.15 -4.14 -9.99
N ASP A 50 3.19 -3.42 -11.11
CA ASP A 50 1.99 -2.90 -11.76
C ASP A 50 1.20 -4.04 -12.41
N GLN A 51 -0.08 -4.18 -12.04
CA GLN A 51 -0.97 -5.20 -12.57
C GLN A 51 -1.12 -5.21 -14.10
N TYR A 52 -0.82 -4.11 -14.80
CA TYR A 52 -1.07 -3.97 -16.24
C TYR A 52 0.20 -3.99 -17.09
N THR A 53 1.32 -3.55 -16.54
CA THR A 53 2.59 -3.44 -17.29
C THR A 53 3.63 -4.46 -16.86
N ASP A 54 3.37 -5.19 -15.77
CA ASP A 54 4.30 -6.11 -15.11
C ASP A 54 5.60 -5.45 -14.64
N GLU A 55 5.67 -4.12 -14.59
CA GLU A 55 6.84 -3.39 -14.07
C GLU A 55 6.97 -3.63 -12.57
N VAL A 56 8.13 -4.13 -12.14
CA VAL A 56 8.44 -4.39 -10.72
C VAL A 56 9.15 -3.19 -10.13
N TYR A 57 8.68 -2.71 -8.98
CA TYR A 57 9.23 -1.51 -8.35
C TYR A 57 10.12 -1.82 -7.15
N ASN A 58 11.02 -0.88 -6.86
CA ASN A 58 11.69 -0.71 -5.56
C ASN A 58 11.40 0.68 -4.96
N HIS A 59 10.37 1.36 -5.44
CA HIS A 59 10.00 2.68 -4.97
C HIS A 59 9.43 2.62 -3.54
N VAL A 60 9.70 3.66 -2.76
CA VAL A 60 9.03 3.91 -1.49
C VAL A 60 8.03 5.04 -1.71
N LEU A 61 6.76 4.77 -1.45
CA LEU A 61 5.69 5.76 -1.46
C LEU A 61 5.26 6.03 -0.03
N ARG A 62 5.06 7.29 0.32
CA ARG A 62 4.53 7.71 1.62
C ARG A 62 3.18 8.39 1.45
N LEU A 63 2.18 7.91 2.18
CA LEU A 63 0.90 8.57 2.38
C LEU A 63 0.89 9.29 3.72
N ASP A 64 0.68 10.60 3.69
CA ASP A 64 0.30 11.39 4.87
C ASP A 64 -1.23 11.30 5.05
N LEU A 65 -1.66 10.74 6.18
CA LEU A 65 -3.07 10.54 6.54
C LEU A 65 -3.76 11.80 7.06
N ALA A 66 -3.02 12.86 7.41
CA ALA A 66 -3.62 14.15 7.76
C ALA A 66 -3.99 14.91 6.47
N SER A 67 -3.06 14.99 5.51
CA SER A 67 -3.26 15.71 4.25
C SER A 67 -3.87 14.85 3.13
N HIS A 68 -3.89 13.52 3.30
CA HIS A 68 -4.28 12.53 2.28
C HIS A 68 -3.44 12.63 1.00
N GLN A 69 -2.14 12.92 1.13
CA GLN A 69 -1.24 13.08 0.00
C GLN A 69 -0.19 11.97 -0.07
N TRP A 70 -0.06 11.40 -1.26
CA TRP A 70 1.02 10.51 -1.61
C TRP A 70 2.24 11.30 -2.11
N SER A 71 3.41 10.85 -1.71
CA SER A 71 4.71 11.37 -2.13
C SER A 71 5.65 10.21 -2.44
N LEU A 72 6.43 10.36 -3.52
CA LEU A 72 7.58 9.50 -3.76
C LEU A 72 8.67 9.90 -2.76
N VAL A 73 9.26 8.91 -2.10
CA VAL A 73 10.35 9.12 -1.16
C VAL A 73 11.65 8.83 -1.89
N ASP A 74 12.58 9.78 -1.83
CA ASP A 74 13.92 9.58 -2.34
C ASP A 74 14.64 8.53 -1.49
N ASN A 75 15.15 7.51 -2.15
CA ASN A 75 15.92 6.44 -1.51
C ASN A 75 17.41 6.81 -1.54
N TYR A 76 18.12 6.57 -0.44
CA TYR A 76 19.55 6.85 -0.30
C TYR A 76 20.30 5.63 0.24
N GLY A 77 21.61 5.59 0.01
CA GLY A 77 22.47 4.46 0.39
C GLY A 77 22.38 3.31 -0.61
N ASP A 78 22.56 2.08 -0.14
CA ASP A 78 22.46 0.88 -0.97
C ASP A 78 21.00 0.57 -1.27
N ILE A 79 20.52 1.15 -2.38
CA ILE A 79 19.13 1.00 -2.80
C ILE A 79 18.89 -0.45 -3.19
N PRO A 80 17.96 -1.12 -2.53
CA PRO A 80 17.74 -2.53 -2.78
C PRO A 80 17.04 -2.73 -4.13
N GLY A 81 17.25 -3.89 -4.76
CA GLY A 81 16.67 -4.20 -6.06
C GLY A 81 15.13 -4.22 -6.07
N VAL A 82 14.54 -4.24 -7.26
CA VAL A 82 13.08 -4.39 -7.44
C VAL A 82 12.59 -5.70 -6.81
N ARG A 83 11.45 -5.68 -6.11
CA ARG A 83 10.87 -6.89 -5.50
C ARG A 83 9.39 -6.75 -5.22
N MET A 84 8.75 -7.90 -5.14
CA MET A 84 7.35 -8.09 -4.76
C MET A 84 7.26 -9.16 -3.67
N GLY A 85 6.19 -9.12 -2.87
CA GLY A 85 5.88 -10.19 -1.93
C GLY A 85 5.55 -11.51 -2.64
N MET A 86 5.80 -12.64 -1.95
CA MET A 86 5.35 -13.97 -2.37
C MET A 86 3.89 -14.19 -1.96
#